data_AF-A0A9X3C548-F1
#
_entry.id   AF-A0A9X3C548-F1
#
_cell.length_a   1.000
_cell.length_b   1.000
_cell.length_c   1.000
_cell.angle_alpha   90.00
_cell.angle_beta   90.00
_cell.angle_gamma   90.00
#
_symmetry.space_group_name_H-M   'P 1'
#
loop_
_entity.id
_entity.type
_entity.pdbx_description
1 polymer ?
#
loop_
_entity_poly.entity_id
_entity_poly.type
_entity_poly.pdbx_seq_one_letter_code
_entity_poly.pdbx_strand_id
1 'polypeptide(L)'
;MNSQIKIWEDQVIPGFNDSLVIHFKIPTWNDELENTVSLTIFWKKNKQDSYKPKEIFVSSPCYIQHTFQNGITINGNLDIKNFSYFNSTDTLGIFGDIYYYINENENYIWHTAGFLISFNPKPANIDDEKTHIIDESILNKLKTAAAVNPMAVSDSEHAWSFFYYKPFLKKSPDFSFPAKLVSLKAKGQRELMQNEALDFIDGIVPYNLQYVFNVNELYGDIGKFKLFYDFLYKGKILTHIIEQTCVFFDTSVKDFLIYLESDSYLENKQRLWETYFALIITMGYDNENRTAIMKVMMLCNFLEKVFDHLDDAQFTTTLDKTKLFSLFNASIVLNEEIFPLPAKSSMSIN
;
A
#
# COMPACT_ATOMS: atom_id res chain seq x y z
N MET A 1 9.99 -4.63 -33.00
CA MET A 1 9.16 -4.87 -31.81
C MET A 1 9.33 -3.67 -30.89
N ASN A 2 8.27 -2.90 -30.69
CA ASN A 2 8.32 -1.80 -29.74
C ASN A 2 8.41 -2.39 -28.32
N SER A 3 9.17 -1.74 -27.45
CA SER A 3 9.29 -2.13 -26.05
C SER A 3 9.46 -0.89 -25.20
N GLN A 4 8.76 -0.82 -24.08
CA GLN A 4 8.92 0.24 -23.09
C GLN A 4 10.02 -0.15 -22.11
N ILE A 5 10.92 0.79 -21.79
CA ILE A 5 11.88 0.62 -20.70
C ILE A 5 11.35 1.38 -19.48
N LYS A 6 11.16 0.65 -18.38
CA LYS A 6 10.88 1.21 -17.05
C LYS A 6 12.13 1.01 -16.18
N ILE A 7 12.41 1.98 -15.32
CA ILE A 7 13.63 1.99 -14.50
C ILE A 7 13.20 2.06 -13.04
N TRP A 8 13.74 1.14 -12.24
CA TRP A 8 13.76 1.26 -10.78
C TRP A 8 15.20 1.53 -10.35
N GLU A 9 15.40 2.51 -9.48
CA GLU A 9 16.69 2.89 -8.93
C GLU A 9 16.54 3.16 -7.44
N ASP A 10 17.45 2.60 -6.63
CA ASP A 10 17.47 2.85 -5.19
C ASP A 10 18.89 2.80 -4.63
N GLN A 11 19.12 3.58 -3.57
CA GLN A 11 20.34 3.55 -2.76
C GLN A 11 20.18 2.49 -1.67
N VAL A 12 20.18 1.23 -2.12
CA VAL A 12 19.86 0.07 -1.29
C VAL A 12 20.88 -0.23 -0.18
N ILE A 13 22.06 0.39 -0.15
CA ILE A 13 23.08 0.08 0.86
C ILE A 13 23.56 1.37 1.54
N PRO A 14 23.25 1.57 2.84
CA PRO A 14 23.74 2.71 3.61
C PRO A 14 25.27 2.82 3.58
N GLY A 15 25.80 3.99 3.22
CA GLY A 15 27.24 4.24 3.13
C GLY A 15 27.91 3.71 1.85
N PHE A 16 27.21 2.94 1.02
CA PHE A 16 27.68 2.58 -0.32
C PHE A 16 27.33 3.71 -1.29
N ASN A 17 28.35 4.37 -1.82
CA ASN A 17 28.18 5.51 -2.72
C ASN A 17 27.87 5.05 -4.16
N ASP A 18 26.81 4.26 -4.35
CA ASP A 18 26.27 3.87 -5.65
C ASP A 18 24.79 3.47 -5.51
N SER A 19 24.04 3.47 -6.62
CA SER A 19 22.64 3.04 -6.66
C SER A 19 22.52 1.74 -7.44
N LEU A 20 21.68 0.81 -6.97
CA LEU A 20 21.28 -0.33 -7.78
C LEU A 20 20.23 0.14 -8.79
N VAL A 21 20.39 -0.26 -10.03
CA VAL A 21 19.46 0.06 -11.11
C VAL A 21 18.93 -1.23 -11.72
N ILE A 22 17.61 -1.34 -11.83
CA ILE A 22 16.93 -2.40 -12.56
C ILE A 22 16.22 -1.78 -13.77
N HIS A 23 16.66 -2.15 -14.96
CA HIS A 23 15.97 -1.87 -16.20
C HIS A 23 14.99 -2.99 -16.50
N PHE A 24 13.71 -2.67 -16.61
CA PHE A 24 12.66 -3.58 -17.05
C PHE A 24 12.29 -3.23 -18.48
N LYS A 25 12.54 -4.15 -19.40
CA LYS A 25 12.14 -4.02 -20.81
C LYS A 25 10.87 -4.82 -21.02
N ILE A 26 9.80 -4.08 -21.25
CA ILE A 26 8.41 -4.54 -21.31
C ILE A 26 8.01 -4.56 -22.79
N PRO A 27 7.65 -5.73 -23.35
CA PRO A 27 7.24 -5.82 -24.73
C PRO A 27 5.92 -5.08 -24.95
N THR A 28 5.75 -4.50 -26.14
CA THR A 28 4.42 -4.02 -26.56
C THR A 28 3.51 -5.22 -26.80
N TRP A 29 2.29 -5.15 -26.29
CA TRP A 29 1.24 -6.18 -26.33
C TRP A 29 1.24 -7.03 -27.61
N ASN A 30 1.18 -8.34 -27.43
CA ASN A 30 0.78 -9.29 -28.47
C ASN A 30 -0.13 -10.33 -27.81
N ASP A 31 -1.35 -10.51 -28.34
CA ASP A 31 -2.37 -11.42 -27.81
C ASP A 31 -1.91 -12.90 -27.75
N GLU A 32 -0.77 -13.22 -28.38
CA GLU A 32 -0.26 -14.58 -28.53
C GLU A 32 0.89 -14.94 -27.55
N LEU A 33 1.46 -13.99 -26.80
CA LEU A 33 2.63 -14.23 -25.94
C LEU A 33 2.32 -13.96 -24.47
N GLU A 34 2.62 -14.92 -23.59
CA GLU A 34 2.72 -14.69 -22.15
C GLU A 34 3.61 -13.45 -21.92
N ASN A 35 3.14 -12.50 -21.11
CA ASN A 35 3.87 -11.25 -20.87
C ASN A 35 5.24 -11.57 -20.25
N THR A 36 6.29 -11.52 -21.08
CA THR A 36 7.67 -11.68 -20.63
C THR A 36 8.26 -10.32 -20.35
N VAL A 37 8.76 -10.09 -19.14
CA VAL A 37 9.58 -8.91 -18.84
C VAL A 37 11.03 -9.35 -18.77
N SER A 38 11.82 -8.84 -19.70
CA SER A 38 13.28 -8.99 -19.64
C SER A 38 13.87 -7.88 -18.77
N LEU A 39 14.92 -8.18 -18.03
CA LEU A 39 15.51 -7.20 -17.13
C LEU A 39 17.03 -7.20 -17.13
N THR A 40 17.60 -6.08 -16.71
CA THR A 40 19.04 -5.90 -16.54
C THR A 40 19.30 -5.16 -15.24
N ILE A 41 20.09 -5.76 -14.36
CA ILE A 41 20.45 -5.21 -13.04
C ILE A 41 21.91 -4.78 -13.08
N PHE A 42 22.23 -3.59 -12.60
CA PHE A 42 23.60 -3.09 -12.55
C PHE A 42 23.75 -1.98 -11.51
N TRP A 43 24.99 -1.66 -11.16
CA TRP A 43 25.32 -0.51 -10.32
C TRP A 43 25.49 0.75 -11.18
N LYS A 44 24.88 1.87 -10.79
CA LYS A 44 24.79 3.08 -11.61
C LYS A 44 26.15 3.62 -12.05
N LYS A 45 27.17 3.55 -11.17
CA LYS A 45 28.54 3.97 -11.50
C LYS A 45 29.36 2.88 -12.22
N ASN A 46 28.91 1.63 -12.22
CA ASN A 46 29.56 0.51 -12.92
C ASN A 46 28.59 -0.29 -13.80
N LYS A 47 28.10 0.32 -14.88
CA LYS A 47 27.12 -0.30 -15.80
C LYS A 47 27.65 -1.54 -16.56
N GLN A 48 28.96 -1.70 -16.64
CA GLN A 48 29.58 -2.84 -17.35
C GLN A 48 29.45 -4.14 -16.56
N ASP A 49 29.38 -4.03 -15.24
CA ASP A 49 29.10 -5.12 -14.32
C ASP A 49 27.58 -5.29 -14.19
N SER A 50 27.00 -5.94 -15.19
CA SER A 50 25.55 -6.08 -15.32
C SER A 50 25.12 -7.55 -15.32
N TYR A 51 23.97 -7.78 -14.71
CA TYR A 51 23.33 -9.09 -14.61
C TYR A 51 22.01 -9.09 -15.39
N LYS A 52 21.80 -10.15 -16.16
CA LYS A 52 20.57 -10.39 -16.93
C LYS A 52 20.00 -11.74 -16.51
N PRO A 53 19.03 -11.77 -15.58
CA PRO A 53 18.37 -13.01 -15.23
C PRO A 53 17.47 -13.49 -16.36
N LYS A 54 16.85 -14.65 -16.14
CA LYS A 54 15.77 -15.14 -16.99
C LYS A 54 14.61 -14.15 -17.02
N GLU A 55 13.87 -14.18 -18.11
CA GLU A 55 12.65 -13.37 -18.25
C GLU A 55 11.64 -13.72 -17.15
N ILE A 56 10.91 -12.71 -16.69
CA ILE A 56 9.82 -12.87 -15.72
C ILE A 56 8.53 -13.10 -16.49
N PHE A 57 7.75 -14.09 -16.07
CA PHE A 57 6.45 -14.39 -16.64
C PHE A 57 5.36 -14.01 -15.63
N VAL A 58 4.18 -13.62 -16.11
CA VAL A 58 3.00 -13.39 -15.25
C VAL A 58 2.63 -14.64 -14.46
N SER A 59 2.88 -15.83 -15.03
CA SER A 59 2.55 -17.12 -14.44
C SER A 59 3.59 -17.65 -13.45
N SER A 60 4.80 -17.06 -13.37
CA SER A 60 5.88 -17.63 -12.55
C SER A 60 6.83 -16.59 -11.96
N PRO A 61 7.20 -16.75 -10.66
CA PRO A 61 8.25 -15.96 -10.04
C PRO A 61 9.60 -16.16 -10.75
N CYS A 62 10.41 -15.10 -10.84
CA CYS A 62 11.77 -15.16 -11.32
C CYS A 62 12.76 -15.04 -10.16
N TYR A 63 13.45 -16.13 -9.87
CA TYR A 63 14.54 -16.11 -8.90
C TYR A 63 15.79 -15.47 -9.51
N ILE A 64 16.37 -14.51 -8.79
CA ILE A 64 17.60 -13.82 -9.15
C ILE A 64 18.69 -14.14 -8.14
N GLN A 65 19.89 -14.44 -8.63
CA GLN A 65 21.07 -14.59 -7.80
C GLN A 65 22.32 -14.21 -8.59
N HIS A 66 23.08 -13.22 -8.10
CA HIS A 66 24.28 -12.75 -8.77
C HIS A 66 25.23 -12.01 -7.82
N THR A 67 26.52 -12.30 -7.93
CA THR A 67 27.59 -11.56 -7.23
C THR A 67 28.29 -10.63 -8.19
N PHE A 68 28.20 -9.33 -7.93
CA PHE A 68 28.86 -8.27 -8.68
C PHE A 68 30.36 -8.20 -8.35
N GLN A 69 31.15 -7.56 -9.20
CA GLN A 69 32.61 -7.38 -9.05
C GLN A 69 32.99 -6.62 -7.77
N ASN A 70 32.08 -5.80 -7.24
CA ASN A 70 32.26 -5.12 -5.96
C ASN A 70 32.06 -6.05 -4.73
N GLY A 71 31.81 -7.34 -4.95
CA GLY A 71 31.61 -8.35 -3.91
C GLY A 71 30.19 -8.40 -3.36
N ILE A 72 29.27 -7.58 -3.86
CA ILE A 72 27.87 -7.58 -3.40
C ILE A 72 27.09 -8.65 -4.16
N THR A 73 26.49 -9.57 -3.44
CA THR A 73 25.57 -10.58 -3.93
C THR A 73 24.13 -10.10 -3.79
N ILE A 74 23.38 -10.10 -4.88
CA ILE A 74 21.91 -10.01 -4.88
C ILE A 74 21.32 -11.40 -4.90
N ASN A 75 20.26 -11.63 -4.13
CA ASN A 75 19.50 -12.88 -4.11
C ASN A 75 18.03 -12.55 -3.86
N GLY A 76 17.08 -13.10 -4.60
CA GLY A 76 15.68 -12.84 -4.33
C GLY A 76 14.72 -13.36 -5.38
N ASN A 77 13.45 -12.99 -5.24
CA ASN A 77 12.41 -13.30 -6.21
C ASN A 77 11.80 -12.02 -6.78
N LEU A 78 11.41 -12.07 -8.05
CA LEU A 78 10.67 -11.04 -8.76
C LEU A 78 9.40 -11.63 -9.37
N ASP A 79 8.26 -11.02 -9.09
CA ASP A 79 6.95 -11.51 -9.51
C ASP A 79 6.19 -10.42 -10.26
N ILE A 80 5.56 -10.79 -11.37
CA ILE A 80 4.56 -9.92 -12.00
C ILE A 80 3.20 -10.23 -11.37
N LYS A 81 2.56 -9.22 -10.78
CA LYS A 81 1.22 -9.35 -10.18
C LYS A 81 0.25 -8.36 -10.82
N ASN A 82 -0.99 -8.80 -11.01
CA ASN A 82 -2.10 -7.90 -11.26
C ASN A 82 -2.30 -7.01 -10.04
N PHE A 83 -2.49 -5.72 -10.26
CA PHE A 83 -2.94 -4.82 -9.21
C PHE A 83 -3.92 -3.81 -9.80
N SER A 84 -4.90 -3.41 -8.99
CA SER A 84 -5.87 -2.38 -9.32
C SER A 84 -5.61 -1.19 -8.40
N TYR A 85 -4.88 -0.20 -8.89
CA TYR A 85 -4.69 1.08 -8.20
C TYR A 85 -5.69 2.11 -8.74
N PHE A 86 -6.29 2.91 -7.87
CA PHE A 86 -7.44 3.75 -8.24
C PHE A 86 -7.15 4.92 -9.21
N ASN A 87 -5.89 5.18 -9.57
CA ASN A 87 -5.50 6.28 -10.48
C ASN A 87 -4.44 5.90 -11.53
N SER A 88 -4.11 4.62 -11.71
CA SER A 88 -3.16 4.18 -12.75
C SER A 88 -3.90 3.54 -13.93
N THR A 89 -3.45 3.85 -15.15
CA THR A 89 -3.86 3.09 -16.34
C THR A 89 -3.17 1.74 -16.43
N ASP A 90 -2.10 1.52 -15.65
CA ASP A 90 -1.35 0.26 -15.55
C ASP A 90 -2.16 -0.77 -14.76
N THR A 91 -2.13 -2.04 -15.21
CA THR A 91 -2.86 -3.15 -14.57
C THR A 91 -1.94 -4.24 -14.03
N LEU A 92 -0.64 -4.19 -14.36
CA LEU A 92 0.38 -5.14 -13.95
C LEU A 92 1.54 -4.41 -13.27
N GLY A 93 2.14 -5.06 -12.28
CA GLY A 93 3.31 -4.53 -11.57
C GLY A 93 4.31 -5.62 -11.22
N ILE A 94 5.57 -5.21 -11.09
CA ILE A 94 6.65 -6.08 -10.64
C ILE A 94 6.88 -5.85 -9.16
N PHE A 95 6.82 -6.93 -8.39
CA PHE A 95 7.11 -6.96 -6.97
C PHE A 95 8.41 -7.74 -6.77
N GLY A 96 9.26 -7.25 -5.87
CA GLY A 96 10.51 -7.91 -5.52
C GLY A 96 10.56 -8.29 -4.06
N ASP A 97 11.30 -9.35 -3.78
CA ASP A 97 11.79 -9.74 -2.46
C ASP A 97 13.30 -10.00 -2.58
N ILE A 98 14.11 -8.94 -2.48
CA ILE A 98 15.53 -8.93 -2.86
C ILE A 98 16.41 -8.69 -1.63
N TYR A 99 17.32 -9.62 -1.38
CA TYR A 99 18.31 -9.65 -0.31
C TYR A 99 19.70 -9.33 -0.87
N TYR A 100 20.51 -8.64 -0.07
CA TYR A 100 21.86 -8.21 -0.42
C TYR A 100 22.88 -8.75 0.59
N TYR A 101 23.99 -9.31 0.10
CA TYR A 101 25.07 -9.87 0.91
C TYR A 101 26.43 -9.35 0.45
N ILE A 102 27.41 -9.19 1.36
CA ILE A 102 28.83 -9.04 1.00
C ILE A 102 29.47 -10.43 1.03
N ASN A 103 30.13 -10.80 -0.07
CA ASN A 103 30.70 -12.12 -0.34
C ASN A 103 29.63 -13.23 -0.41
N GLU A 104 30.01 -14.42 -0.86
CA GLU A 104 29.05 -15.43 -1.36
C GLU A 104 27.97 -15.86 -0.37
N ASN A 105 28.09 -15.67 0.95
CA ASN A 105 27.01 -15.90 1.93
C ASN A 105 27.26 -15.31 3.34
N GLU A 106 28.24 -14.42 3.53
CA GLU A 106 28.78 -14.23 4.90
C GLU A 106 28.17 -13.06 5.66
N ASN A 107 27.73 -11.99 4.99
CA ASN A 107 27.21 -10.79 5.66
C ASN A 107 25.98 -10.22 4.97
N TYR A 108 24.79 -10.44 5.54
CA TYR A 108 23.55 -9.80 5.09
C TYR A 108 23.60 -8.28 5.34
N ILE A 109 23.37 -7.48 4.28
CA ILE A 109 23.51 -6.02 4.30
C ILE A 109 22.13 -5.35 4.31
N TRP A 110 21.21 -5.83 3.47
CA TRP A 110 19.96 -5.12 3.19
C TRP A 110 18.89 -6.02 2.57
N HIS A 111 17.65 -5.54 2.59
CA HIS A 111 16.48 -6.20 2.00
C HIS A 111 15.50 -5.18 1.44
N THR A 112 15.14 -5.36 0.18
CA THR A 112 14.11 -4.61 -0.53
C THR A 112 12.95 -5.55 -0.83
N ALA A 113 11.80 -5.31 -0.19
CA ALA A 113 10.57 -6.05 -0.46
C ALA A 113 9.44 -5.11 -0.86
N GLY A 114 8.67 -5.50 -1.87
CA GLY A 114 7.46 -4.80 -2.29
C GLY A 114 7.45 -4.38 -3.76
N PHE A 115 6.68 -3.35 -4.06
CA PHE A 115 6.40 -2.89 -5.41
C PHE A 115 7.60 -2.13 -6.00
N LEU A 116 8.00 -2.48 -7.23
CA LEU A 116 9.12 -1.85 -7.94
C LEU A 116 8.63 -0.94 -9.06
N ILE A 117 7.83 -1.48 -9.99
CA ILE A 117 7.30 -0.73 -11.14
C ILE A 117 5.89 -1.19 -11.52
N SER A 118 5.16 -0.33 -12.22
CA SER A 118 3.91 -0.66 -12.91
C SER A 118 4.03 -0.52 -14.42
N PHE A 119 3.18 -1.28 -15.12
CA PHE A 119 3.04 -1.20 -16.57
C PHE A 119 1.65 -1.62 -17.05
N ASN A 120 1.25 -1.02 -18.17
CA ASN A 120 0.01 -1.31 -18.84
C ASN A 120 0.27 -2.30 -19.97
N PRO A 121 -0.38 -3.46 -19.97
CA PRO A 121 -0.29 -4.38 -21.07
C PRO A 121 -1.06 -3.91 -22.31
N LYS A 122 -1.87 -2.83 -22.30
CA LYS A 122 -2.69 -2.45 -23.47
C LYS A 122 -1.87 -2.31 -24.77
N PRO A 123 -2.45 -2.70 -25.93
CA PRO A 123 -1.82 -2.50 -27.21
C PRO A 123 -1.48 -1.04 -27.44
N ALA A 124 -0.30 -0.78 -28.02
CA ALA A 124 0.03 0.52 -28.56
C ALA A 124 -0.92 0.80 -29.72
N ASN A 125 -2.07 1.41 -29.44
CA ASN A 125 -2.93 1.86 -30.52
C ASN A 125 -2.27 3.05 -31.21
N ILE A 126 -2.10 2.84 -32.51
CA ILE A 126 -1.81 3.79 -33.57
C ILE A 126 -2.79 4.96 -33.47
N ASP A 127 -2.23 6.17 -33.43
CA ASP A 127 -2.81 7.52 -33.63
C ASP A 127 -4.25 7.80 -33.18
N ASP A 128 -4.37 8.72 -32.21
CA ASP A 128 -5.05 9.98 -32.51
C ASP A 128 -4.40 11.14 -31.74
N GLU A 129 -4.05 12.17 -32.51
CA GLU A 129 -3.42 13.41 -32.08
C GLU A 129 -4.27 14.17 -31.04
N LYS A 130 -3.63 14.55 -29.94
CA LYS A 130 -3.51 15.94 -29.49
C LYS A 130 -2.44 16.01 -28.42
N THR A 131 -1.23 16.34 -28.86
CA THR A 131 -0.10 16.74 -28.03
C THR A 131 -0.46 18.01 -27.27
N HIS A 132 -1.00 17.84 -26.05
CA HIS A 132 -0.71 18.80 -24.99
C HIS A 132 0.73 18.54 -24.57
N ILE A 133 1.61 19.47 -24.93
CA ILE A 133 2.98 19.54 -24.42
C ILE A 133 2.85 19.68 -22.90
N ILE A 134 3.02 18.57 -22.18
CA ILE A 134 3.22 18.58 -20.74
C ILE A 134 4.68 18.99 -20.56
N ASP A 135 4.86 20.20 -20.03
CA ASP A 135 6.14 20.77 -19.67
C ASP A 135 6.95 19.77 -18.82
N GLU A 136 8.16 19.42 -19.27
CA GLU A 136 9.10 18.53 -18.57
C GLU A 136 9.43 19.04 -17.15
N SER A 137 9.18 20.32 -16.86
CA SER A 137 9.28 20.88 -15.51
C SER A 137 8.29 20.26 -14.51
N ILE A 138 7.14 19.76 -14.97
CA ILE A 138 6.12 19.09 -14.13
C ILE A 138 6.50 17.61 -13.90
N LEU A 139 7.06 16.95 -14.92
CA LEU A 139 7.47 15.55 -14.81
C LEU A 139 8.70 15.37 -13.89
N ASN A 140 9.58 16.37 -13.82
CA ASN A 140 10.67 16.42 -12.84
C ASN A 140 10.21 16.77 -11.42
N LYS A 141 9.00 17.32 -11.22
CA LYS A 141 8.40 17.49 -9.88
C LYS A 141 7.77 16.21 -9.34
N LEU A 142 7.30 15.32 -10.21
CA LEU A 142 6.66 14.05 -9.81
C LEU A 142 7.65 12.91 -9.52
N LYS A 143 8.88 12.99 -10.05
CA LYS A 143 9.93 11.97 -9.83
C LYS A 143 10.65 12.08 -8.48
N THR A 144 10.39 13.12 -7.69
CA THR A 144 11.03 13.38 -6.39
C THR A 144 10.15 13.02 -5.19
N ALA A 145 8.99 12.40 -5.38
CA ALA A 145 8.03 12.10 -4.30
C ALA A 145 8.15 10.67 -3.70
N ALA A 146 9.24 9.94 -3.98
CA ALA A 146 9.47 8.60 -3.43
C ALA A 146 10.46 8.56 -2.24
N ALA A 147 10.89 9.71 -1.71
CA ALA A 147 11.74 9.77 -0.53
C ALA A 147 11.24 10.87 0.44
N VAL A 148 10.77 10.42 1.61
CA VAL A 148 10.71 11.11 2.91
C VAL A 148 10.89 12.65 2.88
N ASN A 149 9.79 13.39 2.62
CA ASN A 149 9.37 14.60 3.34
C ASN A 149 8.00 15.05 2.79
N PRO A 150 6.93 15.21 3.59
CA PRO A 150 5.69 15.81 3.11
C PRO A 150 5.95 17.30 2.90
N MET A 151 6.19 17.75 1.68
CA MET A 151 6.28 19.18 1.40
C MET A 151 5.33 19.61 0.29
N ALA A 152 4.44 20.53 0.69
CA ALA A 152 3.56 21.38 -0.11
C ALA A 152 2.29 20.75 -0.72
N VAL A 153 1.63 19.87 0.03
CA VAL A 153 0.17 19.71 -0.09
C VAL A 153 -0.44 20.72 0.87
N SER A 154 -1.41 21.54 0.44
CA SER A 154 -2.04 22.49 1.35
C SER A 154 -2.71 21.76 2.51
N ASP A 155 -2.79 22.36 3.71
CA ASP A 155 -3.46 21.75 4.87
C ASP A 155 -4.90 21.28 4.52
N SER A 156 -5.56 22.00 3.61
CA SER A 156 -6.87 21.62 3.07
C SER A 156 -6.83 20.38 2.17
N GLU A 157 -5.82 20.20 1.33
CA GLU A 157 -5.69 18.98 0.49
C GLU A 157 -5.29 17.75 1.32
N HIS A 158 -4.53 17.95 2.40
CA HIS A 158 -4.20 16.90 3.37
C HIS A 158 -5.44 16.33 4.03
N ALA A 159 -6.38 17.19 4.42
CA ALA A 159 -7.57 16.79 5.18
C ALA A 159 -8.54 15.88 4.40
N TRP A 160 -8.55 15.94 3.07
CA TRP A 160 -9.52 15.23 2.22
C TRP A 160 -8.91 14.07 1.44
N SER A 161 -7.61 14.08 1.18
CA SER A 161 -6.96 13.05 0.34
C SER A 161 -6.20 11.99 1.14
N PHE A 162 -6.10 12.19 2.46
CA PHE A 162 -5.39 11.29 3.36
C PHE A 162 -6.19 11.09 4.64
N PHE A 163 -6.03 9.91 5.24
CA PHE A 163 -6.54 9.67 6.58
C PHE A 163 -5.56 8.88 7.44
N TYR A 164 -5.62 9.17 8.72
CA TYR A 164 -4.63 8.81 9.71
C TYR A 164 -5.26 7.91 10.77
N TYR A 165 -4.46 7.00 11.30
CA TYR A 165 -4.83 6.27 12.50
C TYR A 165 -5.06 7.23 13.67
N LYS A 166 -6.20 7.10 14.34
CA LYS A 166 -6.51 7.77 15.59
C LYS A 166 -6.57 6.72 16.70
N PRO A 167 -5.74 6.85 17.75
CA PRO A 167 -5.72 5.86 18.83
C PRO A 167 -7.09 5.64 19.46
N PHE A 168 -7.44 4.38 19.67
CA PHE A 168 -8.63 4.01 20.42
C PHE A 168 -8.46 4.42 21.89
N LEU A 169 -9.37 5.26 22.38
CA LEU A 169 -9.23 5.91 23.69
C LEU A 169 -9.65 5.03 24.87
N LYS A 170 -10.43 3.98 24.61
CA LYS A 170 -10.90 3.04 25.64
C LYS A 170 -9.78 2.07 25.98
N LYS A 171 -9.30 2.15 27.22
CA LYS A 171 -8.27 1.22 27.73
C LYS A 171 -8.85 -0.20 27.76
N SER A 172 -8.34 -1.07 26.90
CA SER A 172 -8.61 -2.51 26.90
C SER A 172 -7.28 -3.26 26.74
N PRO A 173 -7.06 -4.37 27.46
CA PRO A 173 -5.92 -5.25 27.18
C PRO A 173 -5.93 -5.79 25.75
N ASP A 174 -7.12 -5.93 25.16
CA ASP A 174 -7.33 -6.48 23.82
C ASP A 174 -6.85 -5.53 22.70
N PHE A 175 -6.78 -4.23 22.96
CA PHE A 175 -6.35 -3.18 22.01
C PHE A 175 -4.98 -2.59 22.36
N SER A 176 -4.05 -3.47 22.76
CA SER A 176 -2.70 -3.08 23.19
C SER A 176 -1.66 -3.14 22.06
N PHE A 177 -2.00 -3.72 20.91
CA PHE A 177 -1.08 -4.00 19.81
C PHE A 177 -0.34 -2.76 19.29
N PRO A 178 -1.00 -1.62 18.98
CA PRO A 178 -0.30 -0.43 18.48
C PRO A 178 0.68 0.14 19.52
N ALA A 179 0.27 0.20 20.78
CA ALA A 179 1.14 0.71 21.86
C ALA A 179 2.38 -0.18 22.05
N LYS A 180 2.21 -1.50 21.90
CA LYS A 180 3.30 -2.46 21.94
C LYS A 180 4.27 -2.26 20.77
N LEU A 181 3.77 -2.08 19.54
CA LEU A 181 4.59 -1.78 18.37
C LEU A 181 5.38 -0.48 18.53
N VAL A 182 4.76 0.60 19.03
CA VAL A 182 5.45 1.87 19.32
C VAL A 182 6.60 1.66 20.31
N SER A 183 6.36 0.90 21.39
CA SER A 183 7.39 0.59 22.38
C SER A 183 8.57 -0.20 21.80
N LEU A 184 8.29 -1.18 20.93
CA LEU A 184 9.32 -2.00 20.27
C LEU A 184 10.11 -1.18 19.23
N LYS A 185 9.44 -0.32 18.47
CA LYS A 185 10.09 0.60 17.52
C LYS A 185 11.05 1.55 18.21
N ALA A 186 10.64 2.14 19.33
CA ALA A 186 11.48 3.04 20.12
C ALA A 186 12.78 2.37 20.63
N LYS A 187 12.78 1.03 20.73
CA LYS A 187 13.95 0.21 21.11
C LYS A 187 14.70 -0.37 19.90
N GLY A 188 14.28 -0.07 18.67
CA GLY A 188 14.88 -0.62 17.45
C GLY A 188 14.63 -2.12 17.23
N GLN A 189 13.65 -2.71 17.91
CA GLN A 189 13.46 -4.17 17.97
C GLN A 189 12.60 -4.69 16.81
N ARG A 190 13.11 -4.64 15.58
CA ARG A 190 12.36 -5.04 14.37
C ARG A 190 11.84 -6.48 14.44
N GLU A 191 12.67 -7.44 14.81
CA GLU A 191 12.29 -8.86 14.85
C GLU A 191 11.14 -9.10 15.85
N LEU A 192 11.18 -8.41 17.00
CA LEU A 192 10.10 -8.49 17.97
C LEU A 192 8.81 -7.83 17.45
N MET A 193 8.89 -6.76 16.65
CA MET A 193 7.70 -6.21 16.00
C MET A 193 7.06 -7.19 15.02
N GLN A 194 7.89 -8.00 14.33
CA GLN A 194 7.41 -9.03 13.41
C GLN A 194 6.76 -10.19 14.17
N ASN A 195 7.39 -10.67 15.25
CA ASN A 195 6.81 -11.70 16.11
C ASN A 195 5.49 -11.22 16.74
N GLU A 196 5.45 -9.99 17.24
CA GLU A 196 4.22 -9.41 17.79
C GLU A 196 3.07 -9.37 16.77
N ALA A 197 3.39 -9.05 15.52
CA ALA A 197 2.40 -9.05 14.45
C ALA A 197 1.92 -10.46 14.06
N LEU A 198 2.79 -11.48 14.16
CA LEU A 198 2.40 -12.89 14.01
C LEU A 198 1.53 -13.34 15.18
N ASP A 199 1.92 -13.03 16.42
CA ASP A 199 1.13 -13.34 17.62
C ASP A 199 -0.28 -12.73 17.55
N PHE A 200 -0.39 -11.51 17.01
CA PHE A 200 -1.68 -10.86 16.74
C PHE A 200 -2.53 -11.65 15.72
N ILE A 201 -1.94 -12.03 14.58
CA ILE A 201 -2.63 -12.77 13.52
C ILE A 201 -3.07 -14.16 14.01
N ASP A 202 -2.21 -14.85 14.75
CA ASP A 202 -2.46 -16.18 15.31
C ASP A 202 -3.43 -16.15 16.51
N GLY A 203 -3.81 -14.95 16.97
CA GLY A 203 -4.73 -14.76 18.09
C GLY A 203 -4.17 -15.23 19.43
N ILE A 204 -2.84 -15.15 19.60
CA ILE A 204 -2.15 -15.46 20.85
C ILE A 204 -2.50 -14.37 21.88
N VAL A 205 -2.78 -14.78 23.12
CA VAL A 205 -3.12 -13.87 24.23
C VAL A 205 -2.10 -12.72 24.28
N PRO A 206 -2.53 -11.43 24.30
CA PRO A 206 -3.90 -10.95 24.56
C PRO A 206 -4.79 -10.74 23.32
N TYR A 207 -4.37 -11.13 22.12
CA TYR A 207 -5.02 -10.77 20.87
C TYR A 207 -6.15 -11.72 20.43
N ASN A 208 -6.72 -12.48 21.35
CA ASN A 208 -7.76 -13.45 21.04
C ASN A 208 -8.94 -12.78 20.32
N LEU A 209 -9.29 -13.32 19.15
CA LEU A 209 -10.39 -12.83 18.29
C LEU A 209 -10.21 -11.39 17.76
N GLN A 210 -9.04 -10.77 17.89
CA GLN A 210 -8.81 -9.41 17.42
C GLN A 210 -8.56 -9.36 15.91
N TYR A 211 -7.79 -10.30 15.36
CA TYR A 211 -7.51 -10.40 13.94
C TYR A 211 -8.79 -10.54 13.09
N VAL A 212 -8.92 -9.68 12.08
CA VAL A 212 -10.04 -9.68 11.15
C VAL A 212 -9.66 -10.48 9.90
N PHE A 213 -10.01 -11.77 9.89
CA PHE A 213 -9.80 -12.64 8.73
C PHE A 213 -10.80 -12.34 7.58
N ASN A 214 -12.03 -11.96 7.92
CA ASN A 214 -13.08 -11.65 6.96
C ASN A 214 -13.86 -10.42 7.42
N VAL A 215 -13.77 -9.34 6.65
CA VAL A 215 -14.45 -8.08 6.99
C VAL A 215 -15.97 -8.22 7.04
N ASN A 216 -16.56 -9.19 6.33
CA ASN A 216 -18.01 -9.38 6.31
C ASN A 216 -18.55 -10.01 7.60
N GLU A 217 -17.68 -10.56 8.45
CA GLU A 217 -18.02 -11.17 9.74
C GLU A 217 -17.94 -10.18 10.90
N LEU A 218 -17.54 -8.92 10.64
CA LEU A 218 -17.58 -7.87 11.64
C LEU A 218 -19.03 -7.59 12.06
N TYR A 219 -19.23 -7.44 13.37
CA TYR A 219 -20.54 -7.17 13.94
C TYR A 219 -21.05 -5.76 13.62
N GLY A 220 -22.36 -5.62 13.36
CA GLY A 220 -22.98 -4.36 12.98
C GLY A 220 -22.84 -4.04 11.49
N ASP A 221 -23.23 -2.82 11.11
CA ASP A 221 -23.28 -2.44 9.69
C ASP A 221 -21.91 -2.35 9.02
N ILE A 222 -20.82 -2.22 9.79
CA ILE A 222 -19.44 -2.22 9.28
C ILE A 222 -19.10 -3.52 8.55
N GLY A 223 -19.74 -4.64 8.90
CA GLY A 223 -19.60 -5.89 8.15
C GLY A 223 -20.09 -5.78 6.69
N LYS A 224 -21.01 -4.87 6.39
CA LYS A 224 -21.53 -4.65 5.03
C LYS A 224 -20.79 -3.53 4.29
N PHE A 225 -19.84 -2.85 4.94
CA PHE A 225 -19.17 -1.67 4.35
C PHE A 225 -18.43 -2.01 3.06
N LYS A 226 -17.79 -3.18 2.95
CA LYS A 226 -17.15 -3.58 1.69
C LYS A 226 -18.17 -3.62 0.53
N LEU A 227 -19.34 -4.20 0.77
CA LEU A 227 -20.41 -4.27 -0.23
C LEU A 227 -20.91 -2.88 -0.60
N PHE A 228 -21.07 -1.99 0.39
CA PHE A 228 -21.49 -0.61 0.14
C PHE A 228 -20.43 0.18 -0.63
N TYR A 229 -19.16 0.01 -0.31
CA TYR A 229 -18.05 0.60 -1.07
C TYR A 229 -18.10 0.16 -2.55
N ASP A 230 -18.26 -1.15 -2.78
CA ASP A 230 -18.35 -1.72 -4.13
C ASP A 230 -19.60 -1.19 -4.88
N PHE A 231 -20.71 -0.95 -4.18
CA PHE A 231 -21.91 -0.29 -4.72
C PHE A 231 -21.66 1.17 -5.13
N LEU A 232 -21.07 1.97 -4.25
CA LEU A 232 -20.76 3.38 -4.52
C LEU A 232 -19.77 3.53 -5.67
N TYR A 233 -18.75 2.68 -5.71
CA TYR A 233 -17.74 2.70 -6.76
C TYR A 233 -18.33 2.45 -8.15
N LYS A 234 -19.31 1.53 -8.26
CA LYS A 234 -20.04 1.27 -9.52
C LYS A 234 -20.98 2.43 -9.88
N GLY A 235 -21.67 3.00 -8.90
CA GLY A 235 -22.65 4.05 -9.11
C GLY A 235 -22.05 5.40 -9.53
N LYS A 236 -20.82 5.73 -9.09
CA LYS A 236 -20.10 7.00 -9.37
C LYS A 236 -20.84 8.30 -9.02
N ILE A 237 -21.97 8.23 -8.31
CA ILE A 237 -22.75 9.39 -7.87
C ILE A 237 -22.64 9.47 -6.35
N LEU A 238 -21.67 10.27 -5.87
CA LEU A 238 -21.41 10.48 -4.44
C LEU A 238 -22.23 11.63 -3.85
N THR A 239 -22.89 12.46 -4.66
CA THR A 239 -23.63 13.63 -4.19
C THR A 239 -24.88 13.28 -3.38
N HIS A 240 -25.40 12.05 -3.50
CA HIS A 240 -26.57 11.56 -2.77
C HIS A 240 -26.18 10.57 -1.65
N ILE A 241 -24.95 10.68 -1.15
CA ILE A 241 -24.39 9.68 -0.23
C ILE A 241 -25.22 9.47 1.04
N ILE A 242 -25.84 10.52 1.58
CA ILE A 242 -26.67 10.41 2.80
C ILE A 242 -27.88 9.51 2.55
N GLU A 243 -28.65 9.79 1.49
CA GLU A 243 -29.79 8.98 1.08
C GLU A 243 -29.37 7.55 0.73
N GLN A 244 -28.31 7.40 -0.07
CA GLN A 244 -27.78 6.08 -0.45
C GLN A 244 -27.36 5.25 0.76
N THR A 245 -26.77 5.88 1.79
CA THR A 245 -26.39 5.20 3.04
C THR A 245 -27.63 4.74 3.79
N CYS A 246 -28.59 5.63 4.01
CA CYS A 246 -29.83 5.30 4.72
C CYS A 246 -30.61 4.18 4.04
N VAL A 247 -30.72 4.22 2.71
CA VAL A 247 -31.39 3.19 1.91
C VAL A 247 -30.63 1.86 1.94
N PHE A 248 -29.29 1.87 1.81
CA PHE A 248 -28.50 0.65 1.76
C PHE A 248 -28.50 -0.10 3.10
N PHE A 249 -28.43 0.63 4.22
CA PHE A 249 -28.40 0.04 5.56
C PHE A 249 -29.78 -0.10 6.21
N ASP A 250 -30.84 0.33 5.53
CA ASP A 250 -32.23 0.34 6.04
C ASP A 250 -32.32 1.05 7.41
N THR A 251 -31.84 2.29 7.44
CA THR A 251 -31.66 3.08 8.67
C THR A 251 -32.00 4.54 8.46
N SER A 252 -32.14 5.29 9.55
CA SER A 252 -32.29 6.75 9.53
C SER A 252 -30.92 7.43 9.65
N VAL A 253 -30.83 8.70 9.22
CA VAL A 253 -29.61 9.51 9.41
C VAL A 253 -29.19 9.55 10.87
N LYS A 254 -30.16 9.74 11.77
CA LYS A 254 -29.94 9.83 13.22
C LYS A 254 -29.40 8.51 13.79
N ASP A 255 -30.01 7.38 13.42
CA ASP A 255 -29.59 6.08 13.94
C ASP A 255 -28.23 5.68 13.40
N PHE A 256 -27.92 6.04 12.15
CA PHE A 256 -26.59 5.82 11.57
C PHE A 256 -25.52 6.69 12.23
N LEU A 257 -25.81 7.96 12.56
CA LEU A 257 -24.92 8.81 13.37
C LEU A 257 -24.62 8.16 14.72
N ILE A 258 -25.66 7.71 15.43
CA ILE A 258 -25.51 7.01 16.71
C ILE A 258 -24.65 5.75 16.54
N TYR A 259 -24.82 5.03 15.43
CA TYR A 259 -24.01 3.85 15.12
C TYR A 259 -22.52 4.21 14.92
N LEU A 260 -22.19 5.27 14.18
CA LEU A 260 -20.80 5.71 13.96
C LEU A 260 -20.10 6.17 15.25
N GLU A 261 -20.85 6.49 16.29
CA GLU A 261 -20.32 6.84 17.62
C GLU A 261 -20.34 5.64 18.60
N SER A 262 -20.92 4.52 18.21
CA SER A 262 -21.11 3.37 19.10
C SER A 262 -19.80 2.64 19.42
N ASP A 263 -19.69 2.12 20.65
CA ASP A 263 -18.55 1.29 21.08
C ASP A 263 -18.29 0.15 20.09
N SER A 264 -19.34 -0.53 19.63
CA SER A 264 -19.23 -1.62 18.67
C SER A 264 -18.56 -1.20 17.36
N TYR A 265 -18.91 -0.03 16.84
CA TYR A 265 -18.31 0.48 15.61
C TYR A 265 -16.84 0.84 15.84
N LEU A 266 -16.55 1.56 16.92
CA LEU A 266 -15.20 2.02 17.23
C LEU A 266 -14.25 0.86 17.53
N GLU A 267 -14.71 -0.18 18.24
CA GLU A 267 -13.95 -1.41 18.50
C GLU A 267 -13.65 -2.17 17.21
N ASN A 268 -14.63 -2.34 16.31
CA ASN A 268 -14.38 -2.99 15.01
C ASN A 268 -13.45 -2.15 14.12
N LYS A 269 -13.55 -0.82 14.15
CA LYS A 269 -12.62 0.07 13.46
C LYS A 269 -11.19 -0.08 14.00
N GLN A 270 -11.04 -0.24 15.31
CA GLN A 270 -9.74 -0.51 15.94
C GLN A 270 -9.16 -1.85 15.48
N ARG A 271 -9.96 -2.92 15.48
CA ARG A 271 -9.56 -4.25 14.98
C ARG A 271 -9.07 -4.20 13.53
N LEU A 272 -9.73 -3.43 12.68
CA LEU A 272 -9.32 -3.22 11.29
C LEU A 272 -7.95 -2.52 11.19
N TRP A 273 -7.72 -1.48 11.99
CA TRP A 273 -6.41 -0.80 12.04
C TRP A 273 -5.29 -1.72 12.51
N GLU A 274 -5.51 -2.44 13.60
CA GLU A 274 -4.52 -3.38 14.15
C GLU A 274 -4.20 -4.51 13.17
N THR A 275 -5.25 -5.06 12.53
CA THR A 275 -5.10 -6.06 11.47
C THR A 275 -4.30 -5.49 10.28
N TYR A 276 -4.62 -4.27 9.84
CA TYR A 276 -3.89 -3.62 8.75
C TYR A 276 -2.41 -3.43 9.10
N PHE A 277 -2.08 -2.99 10.32
CA PHE A 277 -0.69 -2.87 10.76
C PHE A 277 0.03 -4.22 10.78
N ALA A 278 -0.60 -5.26 11.33
CA ALA A 278 0.00 -6.59 11.37
C ALA A 278 0.32 -7.12 9.95
N LEU A 279 -0.61 -6.98 9.01
CA LEU A 279 -0.44 -7.40 7.62
C LEU A 279 0.64 -6.61 6.85
N ILE A 280 0.83 -5.32 7.17
CA ILE A 280 1.92 -4.52 6.58
C ILE A 280 3.28 -4.95 7.16
N ILE A 281 3.34 -5.35 8.43
CA ILE A 281 4.57 -5.79 9.11
C ILE A 281 5.02 -7.18 8.66
N THR A 282 4.10 -8.14 8.53
CA THR A 282 4.41 -9.55 8.24
C THR A 282 4.54 -9.85 6.74
N MET A 283 4.82 -8.83 5.91
CA MET A 283 4.91 -8.85 4.43
C MET A 283 4.83 -10.25 3.81
N GLY A 284 3.67 -10.61 3.26
CA GLY A 284 3.45 -11.92 2.62
C GLY A 284 2.05 -12.52 2.82
N TYR A 285 1.23 -11.97 3.73
CA TYR A 285 -0.14 -12.44 3.93
C TYR A 285 -1.13 -11.88 2.89
N ASP A 286 -2.14 -12.72 2.59
CA ASP A 286 -3.18 -12.62 1.57
C ASP A 286 -3.57 -11.19 1.12
N ASN A 287 -3.29 -10.92 -0.16
CA ASN A 287 -3.58 -9.64 -0.81
C ASN A 287 -5.10 -9.35 -0.86
N GLU A 288 -5.95 -10.37 -0.84
CA GLU A 288 -7.41 -10.21 -0.90
C GLU A 288 -7.97 -9.66 0.41
N ASN A 289 -7.60 -10.25 1.56
CA ASN A 289 -8.04 -9.75 2.86
C ASN A 289 -7.55 -8.32 3.12
N ARG A 290 -6.28 -8.02 2.80
CA ARG A 290 -5.74 -6.66 2.89
C ARG A 290 -6.54 -5.67 2.04
N THR A 291 -6.86 -6.03 0.80
CA THR A 291 -7.68 -5.18 -0.10
C THR A 291 -9.08 -4.94 0.48
N ALA A 292 -9.70 -5.99 1.05
CA ALA A 292 -11.00 -5.88 1.69
C ALA A 292 -10.97 -4.92 2.90
N ILE A 293 -9.97 -5.07 3.77
CA ILE A 293 -9.75 -4.20 4.94
C ILE A 293 -9.58 -2.74 4.51
N MET A 294 -8.74 -2.48 3.50
CA MET A 294 -8.53 -1.12 2.97
C MET A 294 -9.83 -0.47 2.50
N LYS A 295 -10.66 -1.20 1.73
CA LYS A 295 -11.96 -0.69 1.27
C LYS A 295 -12.89 -0.32 2.44
N VAL A 296 -12.96 -1.17 3.46
CA VAL A 296 -13.78 -0.91 4.65
C VAL A 296 -13.26 0.30 5.41
N MET A 297 -11.94 0.41 5.62
CA MET A 297 -11.33 1.55 6.32
C MET A 297 -11.51 2.87 5.56
N MET A 298 -11.34 2.87 4.23
CA MET A 298 -11.62 4.02 3.39
C MET A 298 -13.08 4.46 3.52
N LEU A 299 -14.02 3.50 3.51
CA LEU A 299 -15.43 3.81 3.68
C LEU A 299 -15.75 4.31 5.10
N CYS A 300 -15.10 3.78 6.14
CA CYS A 300 -15.23 4.31 7.50
C CYS A 300 -14.85 5.80 7.54
N ASN A 301 -13.66 6.15 7.04
CA ASN A 301 -13.21 7.54 6.98
C ASN A 301 -14.16 8.41 6.14
N PHE A 302 -14.60 7.91 4.98
CA PHE A 302 -15.51 8.63 4.10
C PHE A 302 -16.85 8.93 4.79
N LEU A 303 -17.49 7.92 5.38
CA LEU A 303 -18.79 8.09 6.03
C LEU A 303 -18.71 8.94 7.29
N GLU A 304 -17.69 8.74 8.14
CA GLU A 304 -17.44 9.62 9.29
C GLU A 304 -17.37 11.09 8.84
N LYS A 305 -16.55 11.39 7.82
CA LYS A 305 -16.39 12.76 7.33
C LYS A 305 -17.64 13.33 6.68
N VAL A 306 -18.37 12.52 5.93
CA VAL A 306 -19.61 12.95 5.28
C VAL A 306 -20.68 13.28 6.32
N PHE A 307 -20.83 12.43 7.33
CA PHE A 307 -21.83 12.60 8.40
C PHE A 307 -21.42 13.67 9.43
N ASP A 308 -20.12 13.97 9.58
CA ASP A 308 -19.62 15.14 10.33
C ASP A 308 -19.98 16.49 9.65
N HIS A 309 -20.38 16.46 8.37
CA HIS A 309 -20.62 17.65 7.53
C HIS A 309 -22.03 17.68 6.96
N LEU A 310 -23.04 17.31 7.76
CA LEU A 310 -24.44 17.42 7.36
C LEU A 310 -24.90 18.88 7.29
N ASP A 311 -25.91 19.15 6.46
CA ASP A 311 -26.64 20.42 6.47
C ASP A 311 -27.52 20.55 7.72
N ASP A 312 -28.06 21.75 7.95
CA ASP A 312 -28.92 22.02 9.12
C ASP A 312 -30.15 21.10 9.18
N ALA A 313 -30.61 20.64 8.03
CA ALA A 313 -31.75 19.72 7.90
C ALA A 313 -31.36 18.24 8.07
N GLN A 314 -30.06 17.92 8.09
CA GLN A 314 -29.50 16.58 8.18
C GLN A 314 -29.92 15.62 7.06
N PHE A 315 -30.26 16.15 5.87
CA PHE A 315 -30.65 15.31 4.72
C PHE A 315 -29.57 15.24 3.66
N THR A 316 -28.64 16.20 3.65
CA THR A 316 -27.56 16.27 2.68
C THR A 316 -26.24 16.61 3.34
N THR A 317 -25.14 16.36 2.62
CA THR A 317 -23.80 16.80 3.05
C THR A 317 -23.49 18.17 2.47
N THR A 318 -22.84 19.03 3.27
CA THR A 318 -22.34 20.34 2.86
C THR A 318 -21.04 20.25 2.05
N LEU A 319 -20.46 19.06 1.90
CA LEU A 319 -19.26 18.82 1.11
C LEU A 319 -19.57 18.88 -0.39
N ASP A 320 -18.76 19.63 -1.12
CA ASP A 320 -18.84 19.68 -2.57
C ASP A 320 -18.35 18.36 -3.23
N LYS A 321 -18.69 18.21 -4.51
CA LYS A 321 -18.36 17.01 -5.30
C LYS A 321 -16.86 16.70 -5.33
N THR A 322 -16.00 17.72 -5.35
CA THR A 322 -14.54 17.54 -5.41
C THR A 322 -14.04 16.95 -4.09
N LYS A 323 -14.48 17.48 -2.95
CA LYS A 323 -14.14 16.94 -1.62
C LYS A 323 -14.65 15.53 -1.42
N LEU A 324 -15.88 15.24 -1.85
CA LEU A 324 -16.43 13.89 -1.80
C LEU A 324 -15.59 12.91 -2.61
N PHE A 325 -15.15 13.31 -3.81
CA PHE A 325 -14.28 12.48 -4.64
C PHE A 325 -12.89 12.27 -4.00
N SER A 326 -12.30 13.32 -3.45
CA SER A 326 -11.02 13.21 -2.72
C SER A 326 -11.12 12.27 -1.53
N LEU A 327 -12.15 12.41 -0.69
CA LEU A 327 -12.36 11.55 0.48
C LEU A 327 -12.60 10.09 0.11
N PHE A 328 -13.40 9.84 -0.93
CA PHE A 328 -13.70 8.48 -1.36
C PHE A 328 -12.46 7.76 -1.92
N ASN A 329 -11.48 8.52 -2.43
CA ASN A 329 -10.20 8.02 -2.93
C ASN A 329 -9.03 8.29 -1.96
N ALA A 330 -9.32 8.62 -0.71
CA ALA A 330 -8.29 9.00 0.26
C ALA A 330 -7.34 7.83 0.54
N SER A 331 -6.06 8.14 0.72
CA SER A 331 -5.02 7.15 1.02
C SER A 331 -4.78 7.03 2.52
N ILE A 332 -4.51 5.80 2.98
CA ILE A 332 -4.08 5.55 4.36
C ILE A 332 -2.67 6.10 4.53
N VAL A 333 -2.48 6.93 5.57
CA VAL A 333 -1.15 7.31 6.06
C VAL A 333 -0.79 6.40 7.23
N LEU A 334 0.36 5.74 7.12
CA LEU A 334 0.87 4.88 8.19
C LEU A 334 1.27 5.70 9.42
N ASN A 335 0.99 5.18 10.62
CA ASN A 335 1.37 5.83 11.86
C ASN A 335 2.91 5.93 11.95
N GLU A 336 3.43 7.15 12.00
CA GLU A 336 4.88 7.42 12.09
C GLU A 336 5.53 6.93 13.38
N GLU A 337 4.76 6.70 14.45
CA GLU A 337 5.24 6.10 15.69
C GLU A 337 5.47 4.58 15.53
N ILE A 338 4.92 3.95 14.49
CA ILE A 338 5.07 2.52 14.18
C ILE A 338 5.92 2.31 12.92
N PHE A 339 5.77 3.17 11.92
CA PHE A 339 6.40 3.04 10.60
C PHE A 339 7.32 4.23 10.25
N PRO A 340 8.39 4.03 9.46
CA PRO A 340 8.88 2.76 8.97
C PRO A 340 9.38 1.86 10.12
N LEU A 341 9.44 0.56 9.87
CA LEU A 341 10.02 -0.38 10.83
C LEU A 341 11.52 -0.09 11.01
N PRO A 342 12.11 -0.37 12.19
CA PRO A 342 13.55 -0.27 12.38
C PRO A 342 14.32 -1.11 11.35
N ALA A 343 15.55 -0.68 11.02
CA ALA A 343 16.44 -1.50 10.21
C ALA A 343 16.68 -2.85 10.89
N LYS A 344 16.86 -3.93 10.11
CA LYS A 344 17.33 -5.19 10.68
C LYS A 344 18.70 -4.93 11.30
N SER A 345 18.90 -5.35 12.54
CA SER A 345 20.22 -5.35 13.16
C SER A 345 21.15 -6.19 12.29
N SER A 346 22.20 -5.58 11.73
CA SER A 346 23.32 -6.34 11.19
C SER A 346 23.90 -7.10 12.38
N MET A 347 23.83 -8.44 12.38
CA MET A 347 24.57 -9.23 13.35
C MET A 347 26.05 -8.87 13.19
N SER A 348 26.60 -8.11 14.14
CA SER A 348 28.03 -8.02 14.32
C SER A 348 28.49 -9.35 14.90
N ILE A 349 28.97 -10.25 14.05
CA ILE A 349 29.68 -11.45 14.50
C ILE A 349 31.05 -10.95 14.96
N ASN A 350 31.30 -11.02 16.28
CA ASN A 350 32.64 -10.85 16.86
C ASN A 350 33.45 -12.13 16.68
#